data_AF-A0A5E5PCL1-F1
#
_entry.id   AF-A0A5E5PCL1-F1
#
_cell.length_a   1.000
_cell.length_b   1.000
_cell.length_c   1.000
_cell.angle_alpha   90.00
_cell.angle_beta   90.00
_cell.angle_gamma   90.00
#
_symmetry.space_group_name_H-M   'P 1'
#
loop_
_entity.id
_entity.type
_entity.pdbx_description
1 polymer ?
#
loop_
_entity_poly.entity_id
_entity_poly.type
_entity_poly.pdbx_seq_one_letter_code
_entity_poly.pdbx_strand_id
1 'polypeptide(L)'
;MKAIPLAILLLPITLAGCMATLPFDRRSEQIAITEAENISRDDILFTSRCEFALVPNGLSAGIFYQGVCLASKNKLYLRRIDRTTGTTTTFRVYSAGQLMSASIYSGAFSDQLQLRLPQYVVALHMKRDGMHGFAWEIDSSATRKLFQILRSQGVAAVPSLARIASLPTSGTRNIYVPVPMP
;
A
#
# COMPACT_ATOMS: atom_id res chain seq x y z
N MET A 1 25.08 -24.00 -59.70
CA MET A 1 24.16 -23.24 -58.82
C MET A 1 24.59 -23.49 -57.38
N LYS A 2 25.07 -22.46 -56.67
CA LYS A 2 25.58 -22.57 -55.29
C LYS A 2 24.45 -22.24 -54.31
N ALA A 3 24.19 -23.13 -53.35
CA ALA A 3 23.23 -22.91 -52.27
C ALA A 3 23.85 -22.02 -51.18
N ILE A 4 23.14 -20.98 -50.78
CA ILE A 4 23.49 -20.10 -49.66
C ILE A 4 22.86 -20.72 -48.40
N PRO A 5 23.60 -20.99 -47.32
CA PRO A 5 22.98 -21.42 -46.07
C PRO A 5 22.36 -20.21 -45.38
N LEU A 6 21.06 -20.33 -45.10
CA LEU A 6 20.27 -19.37 -44.34
C LEU A 6 20.74 -19.42 -42.88
N ALA A 7 21.56 -18.47 -42.46
CA ALA A 7 21.92 -18.28 -41.06
C ALA A 7 20.68 -17.81 -40.29
N ILE A 8 20.09 -18.70 -39.49
CA ILE A 8 19.03 -18.36 -38.55
C ILE A 8 19.66 -17.52 -37.44
N LEU A 9 19.46 -16.21 -37.52
CA LEU A 9 19.78 -15.27 -36.46
C LEU A 9 18.81 -15.54 -35.29
N LEU A 10 19.27 -16.30 -34.29
CA LEU A 10 18.60 -16.44 -33.00
C LEU A 10 18.73 -15.09 -32.27
N LEU A 11 17.79 -14.18 -32.53
CA LEU A 11 17.57 -13.02 -31.68
C LEU A 11 17.18 -13.53 -30.28
N PRO A 12 17.88 -13.14 -29.21
CA PRO A 12 17.40 -13.41 -27.87
C PRO A 12 16.08 -12.67 -27.71
N ILE A 13 14.98 -13.41 -27.68
CA ILE A 13 13.72 -12.93 -27.17
C ILE A 13 14.03 -12.55 -25.72
N THR A 14 14.25 -11.27 -25.48
CA THR A 14 14.19 -10.71 -24.14
C THR A 14 12.77 -10.94 -23.70
N LEU A 15 12.56 -12.03 -22.95
CA LEU A 15 11.36 -12.20 -22.14
C LEU A 15 11.29 -10.94 -21.28
N ALA A 16 10.45 -10.00 -21.71
CA ALA A 16 9.92 -8.97 -20.85
C ALA A 16 9.36 -9.73 -19.65
N GLY A 17 10.13 -9.73 -18.55
CA GLY A 17 9.80 -10.50 -17.37
C GLY A 17 8.43 -10.03 -16.90
N CYS A 18 7.41 -10.83 -17.19
CA CYS A 18 6.15 -10.75 -16.49
C CYS A 18 6.52 -10.85 -15.01
N MET A 19 6.53 -9.72 -14.30
CA MET A 19 6.71 -9.73 -12.86
C MET A 19 5.58 -10.59 -12.30
N ALA A 20 5.94 -11.80 -11.87
CA ALA A 20 4.99 -12.73 -11.29
C ALA A 20 4.31 -12.02 -10.13
N THR A 21 2.99 -11.88 -10.23
CA THR A 21 2.19 -11.27 -9.17
C THR A 21 2.23 -12.23 -7.99
N LEU A 22 2.79 -11.78 -6.87
CA LEU A 22 2.83 -12.60 -5.67
C LEU A 22 1.39 -12.81 -5.19
N PRO A 23 0.93 -14.06 -5.03
CA PRO A 23 -0.41 -14.33 -4.51
C PRO A 23 -0.52 -13.74 -3.11
N PHE A 24 -1.67 -13.14 -2.80
CA PHE A 24 -1.99 -12.70 -1.44
C PHE A 24 -3.07 -13.59 -0.89
N ASP A 25 -2.69 -14.42 0.08
CA ASP A 25 -3.63 -15.11 0.93
C ASP A 25 -3.83 -14.29 2.21
N ARG A 26 -5.01 -13.68 2.32
CA ARG A 26 -5.39 -12.87 3.48
C ARG A 26 -5.25 -13.66 4.78
N ARG A 27 -5.56 -14.97 4.75
CA ARG A 27 -5.47 -15.82 5.95
C ARG A 27 -4.01 -15.97 6.36
N SER A 28 -3.13 -16.41 5.48
CA SER A 28 -1.70 -16.54 5.76
C SER A 28 -1.06 -15.24 6.26
N GLU A 29 -1.44 -14.09 5.68
CA GLU A 29 -0.94 -12.79 6.15
C GLU A 29 -1.45 -12.43 7.54
N GLN A 30 -2.73 -12.69 7.86
CA GLN A 30 -3.23 -12.51 9.22
C GLN A 30 -2.45 -13.37 10.22
N ILE A 31 -2.17 -14.64 9.88
CA ILE A 31 -1.39 -15.55 10.70
C ILE A 31 0.02 -14.98 10.95
N ALA A 32 0.73 -14.63 9.87
CA ALA A 32 2.07 -14.09 9.94
C ALA A 32 2.16 -12.82 10.78
N ILE A 33 1.14 -11.95 10.72
CA ILE A 33 1.07 -10.74 11.55
C ILE A 33 0.77 -11.09 13.01
N THR A 34 -0.17 -12.00 13.27
CA THR A 34 -0.48 -12.42 14.64
C THR A 34 0.70 -13.01 15.37
N GLU A 35 1.50 -13.80 14.66
CA GLU A 35 2.72 -14.40 15.19
C GLU A 35 3.84 -13.37 15.36
N ALA A 36 4.10 -12.53 14.35
CA ALA A 36 5.17 -11.53 14.40
C ALA A 36 4.92 -10.42 15.44
N GLU A 37 3.67 -10.00 15.62
CA GLU A 37 3.30 -8.86 16.48
C GLU A 37 2.68 -9.29 17.82
N ASN A 38 2.60 -10.60 18.08
CA ASN A 38 1.97 -11.20 19.26
C ASN A 38 0.57 -10.62 19.55
N ILE A 39 -0.29 -10.60 18.53
CA ILE A 39 -1.68 -10.15 18.63
C ILE A 39 -2.66 -11.32 18.52
N SER A 40 -3.76 -11.28 19.26
CA SER A 40 -4.84 -12.26 19.11
C SER A 40 -5.49 -12.10 17.73
N ARG A 41 -5.82 -13.24 17.08
CA ARG A 41 -6.57 -13.23 15.81
C ARG A 41 -7.95 -12.59 15.97
N ASP A 42 -8.57 -12.76 17.13
CA ASP A 42 -9.89 -12.19 17.44
C ASP A 42 -9.86 -10.66 17.58
N ASP A 43 -8.68 -10.07 17.69
CA ASP A 43 -8.52 -8.62 17.72
C ASP A 43 -8.40 -8.01 16.31
N ILE A 44 -8.27 -8.82 15.26
CA ILE A 44 -8.18 -8.36 13.87
C ILE A 44 -9.58 -7.99 13.36
N LEU A 45 -9.74 -6.73 12.97
CA LEU A 45 -11.00 -6.19 12.44
C LEU A 45 -11.00 -6.07 10.91
N PHE A 46 -9.81 -5.93 10.32
CA PHE A 46 -9.64 -5.71 8.89
C PHE A 46 -8.26 -6.13 8.43
N THR A 47 -8.18 -6.71 7.23
CA THR A 47 -6.92 -6.98 6.53
C THR A 47 -7.15 -6.91 5.03
N SER A 48 -6.31 -6.18 4.32
CA SER A 48 -6.40 -6.03 2.86
C SER A 48 -5.03 -5.64 2.29
N ARG A 49 -4.79 -5.98 1.02
CA ARG A 49 -3.71 -5.34 0.27
C ARG A 49 -3.92 -3.85 0.19
N CYS A 50 -2.83 -3.10 0.25
CA CYS A 50 -2.89 -1.67 0.12
C CYS A 50 -1.66 -1.09 -0.55
N GLU A 51 -1.83 0.12 -1.04
CA GLU A 51 -0.75 0.99 -1.46
C GLU A 51 -0.77 2.21 -0.55
N PHE A 52 0.39 2.59 -0.01
CA PHE A 52 0.46 3.67 0.96
C PHE A 52 1.67 4.58 0.79
N ALA A 53 1.52 5.85 1.16
CA ALA A 53 2.61 6.82 1.22
C ALA A 53 2.57 7.58 2.55
N LEU A 54 3.75 7.92 3.07
CA LEU A 54 3.90 8.86 4.18
C LEU A 54 4.32 10.20 3.57
N VAL A 55 3.47 11.21 3.71
CA VAL A 55 3.64 12.52 3.08
C VAL A 55 3.74 13.59 4.16
N PRO A 56 4.88 14.29 4.29
CA PRO A 56 5.01 15.41 5.22
C PRO A 56 3.86 16.41 5.09
N ASN A 57 3.44 16.97 6.24
CA ASN A 57 2.37 17.96 6.25
C ASN A 57 2.72 19.15 5.35
N GLY A 58 1.76 19.59 4.53
CA GLY A 58 1.95 20.66 3.53
C GLY A 58 2.38 20.18 2.14
N LEU A 59 2.77 18.91 1.98
CA LEU A 59 3.03 18.32 0.67
C LEU A 59 1.79 17.60 0.12
N SER A 60 1.68 17.55 -1.20
CA SER A 60 0.55 16.94 -1.92
C SER A 60 0.94 15.71 -2.73
N ALA A 61 2.18 15.23 -2.62
CA ALA A 61 2.67 14.06 -3.34
C ALA A 61 3.66 13.25 -2.51
N GLY A 62 3.74 11.95 -2.78
CA GLY A 62 4.65 11.04 -2.08
C GLY A 62 5.01 9.79 -2.87
N ILE A 63 5.99 9.04 -2.36
CA ILE A 63 6.37 7.73 -2.89
C ILE A 63 5.44 6.68 -2.29
N PHE A 64 4.74 5.95 -3.15
CA PHE A 64 3.81 4.92 -2.74
C PHE A 64 4.49 3.55 -2.67
N TYR A 65 4.28 2.87 -1.55
CA TYR A 65 4.73 1.51 -1.28
C TYR A 65 3.58 0.54 -1.45
N GLN A 66 3.86 -0.63 -2.00
CA GLN A 66 2.91 -1.75 -2.04
C GLN A 66 3.02 -2.54 -0.73
N GLY A 67 1.88 -2.97 -0.20
CA GLY A 67 1.83 -3.51 1.15
C GLY A 67 0.55 -4.19 1.55
N VAL A 68 0.45 -4.43 2.85
CA VAL A 68 -0.71 -4.98 3.53
C VAL A 68 -1.09 -4.03 4.67
N CYS A 69 -2.38 -3.73 4.76
CA CYS A 69 -2.96 -2.89 5.78
C CYS A 69 -3.83 -3.77 6.69
N LEU A 70 -3.55 -3.74 7.99
CA LEU A 70 -4.30 -4.49 8.99
C LEU A 70 -4.75 -3.56 10.09
N ALA A 71 -6.05 -3.56 10.41
CA ALA A 71 -6.55 -2.89 11.60
C ALA A 71 -6.94 -3.92 12.64
N SER A 72 -6.41 -3.76 13.86
CA SER A 72 -6.87 -4.43 15.06
C SER A 72 -7.63 -3.46 15.97
N LYS A 73 -8.19 -3.93 17.09
CA LYS A 73 -9.00 -3.13 18.03
C LYS A 73 -8.46 -1.73 18.36
N ASN A 74 -7.13 -1.56 18.47
CA ASN A 74 -6.52 -0.28 18.83
C ASN A 74 -5.31 0.10 17.96
N LYS A 75 -4.99 -0.68 16.92
CA LYS A 75 -3.78 -0.46 16.12
C LYS A 75 -4.06 -0.61 14.63
N LEU A 76 -3.39 0.22 13.84
CA LEU A 76 -3.27 0.08 12.39
C LEU A 76 -1.83 -0.31 12.07
N TYR A 77 -1.66 -1.45 11.40
CA TYR A 77 -0.39 -1.95 10.90
C TYR A 77 -0.30 -1.69 9.41
N LEU A 78 0.82 -1.09 9.00
CA LEU A 78 1.23 -0.98 7.61
C LEU A 78 2.45 -1.88 7.41
N ARG A 79 2.31 -2.87 6.54
CA ARG A 79 3.42 -3.75 6.15
C ARG A 79 3.81 -3.48 4.71
N ARG A 80 5.10 -3.46 4.42
CA ARG A 80 5.63 -3.33 3.07
C ARG A 80 5.85 -4.72 2.49
N ILE A 81 5.50 -4.91 1.21
CA ILE A 81 5.86 -6.10 0.45
C ILE A 81 7.23 -5.86 -0.20
N ASP A 82 8.19 -6.74 0.07
CA ASP A 82 9.39 -6.86 -0.76
C ASP A 82 8.99 -7.53 -2.08
N ARG A 83 9.24 -6.85 -3.21
CA ARG A 83 8.81 -7.35 -4.52
C ARG A 83 9.69 -8.48 -5.05
N THR A 84 10.90 -8.62 -4.52
CA THR A 84 11.86 -9.66 -4.93
C THR A 84 11.55 -10.96 -4.22
N THR A 85 11.34 -10.91 -2.90
CA THR A 85 11.10 -12.11 -2.08
C THR A 85 9.62 -12.41 -1.88
N GLY A 86 8.77 -11.41 -2.05
CA GLY A 86 7.35 -11.46 -1.70
C GLY A 86 7.03 -11.46 -0.23
N THR A 87 8.03 -11.31 0.63
CA THR A 87 7.82 -11.26 2.07
C THR A 87 7.25 -9.92 2.50
N THR A 88 6.38 -9.93 3.51
CA THR A 88 5.86 -8.70 4.13
C THR A 88 6.62 -8.40 5.42
N THR A 89 6.99 -7.15 5.62
CA THR A 89 7.63 -6.68 6.86
C THR A 89 6.90 -5.48 7.42
N THR A 90 6.81 -5.39 8.75
CA THR A 90 6.17 -4.25 9.43
C THR A 90 6.94 -2.98 9.14
N PHE A 91 6.26 -2.02 8.50
CA PHE A 91 6.81 -0.72 8.15
C PHE A 91 6.49 0.31 9.23
N ARG A 92 5.21 0.38 9.63
CA ARG A 92 4.71 1.29 10.68
C ARG A 92 3.54 0.66 11.42
N VAL A 93 3.41 1.00 12.69
CA VAL A 93 2.26 0.69 13.54
C VAL A 93 1.77 1.98 14.17
N TYR A 94 0.48 2.25 14.08
CA TYR A 94 -0.16 3.41 14.70
C TYR A 94 -1.19 2.95 15.70
N SER A 95 -1.15 3.45 16.93
CA SER A 95 -2.29 3.32 17.84
C SER A 95 -3.39 4.31 17.44
N ALA A 96 -4.65 3.98 17.77
CA ALA A 96 -5.78 4.87 17.49
C ALA A 96 -5.57 6.29 18.08
N GLY A 97 -4.95 6.39 19.26
CA GLY A 97 -4.63 7.68 19.90
C GLY A 97 -3.52 8.50 19.20
N GLN A 98 -2.74 7.90 18.29
CA GLN A 98 -1.75 8.63 17.49
C GLN A 98 -2.35 9.26 16.22
N LEU A 99 -3.54 8.81 15.80
CA LEU A 99 -4.21 9.30 14.61
C LEU A 99 -5.08 10.51 14.97
N MET A 100 -4.65 11.70 14.56
CA MET A 100 -5.38 12.94 14.86
C MET A 100 -6.73 12.99 14.14
N SER A 101 -6.76 12.55 12.88
CA SER A 101 -8.00 12.48 12.10
C SER A 101 -7.87 11.56 10.90
N ALA A 102 -9.00 11.16 10.34
CA ALA A 102 -9.11 10.44 9.09
C ALA A 102 -10.05 11.18 8.13
N SER A 103 -9.77 11.08 6.83
CA SER A 103 -10.66 11.58 5.77
C SER A 103 -10.61 10.67 4.55
N ILE A 104 -11.65 10.70 3.73
CA ILE A 104 -11.65 10.04 2.42
C ILE A 104 -11.66 11.14 1.36
N TYR A 105 -10.66 11.12 0.48
CA TYR A 105 -10.76 11.77 -0.81
C TYR A 105 -11.47 10.80 -1.77
N SER A 106 -12.61 11.20 -2.31
CA SER A 106 -13.34 10.42 -3.32
C SER A 106 -13.14 11.03 -4.70
N GLY A 107 -12.34 10.37 -5.54
CA GLY A 107 -12.19 10.73 -6.96
C GLY A 107 -13.12 9.91 -7.85
N ALA A 108 -13.19 10.28 -9.13
CA ALA A 108 -14.05 9.60 -10.12
C ALA A 108 -13.82 8.08 -10.25
N PHE A 109 -12.59 7.62 -9.97
CA PHE A 109 -12.20 6.21 -10.19
C PHE A 109 -11.70 5.52 -8.92
N SER A 110 -11.51 6.25 -7.82
CA SER A 110 -10.87 5.67 -6.63
C SER A 110 -11.02 6.53 -5.38
N ASP A 111 -11.25 5.86 -4.25
CA ASP A 111 -11.11 6.47 -2.93
C ASP A 111 -9.64 6.42 -2.47
N GLN A 112 -9.23 7.46 -1.73
CA GLN A 112 -7.99 7.51 -0.97
C GLN A 112 -8.31 7.84 0.48
N LEU A 113 -7.95 6.94 1.39
CA LEU A 113 -8.00 7.21 2.82
C LEU A 113 -6.76 8.03 3.21
N GLN A 114 -6.98 9.12 3.95
CA GLN A 114 -5.93 10.01 4.43
C GLN A 114 -5.98 10.07 5.95
N LEU A 115 -4.94 9.57 6.61
CA LEU A 115 -4.80 9.59 8.06
C LEU A 115 -3.81 10.68 8.44
N ARG A 116 -4.22 11.64 9.26
CA ARG A 116 -3.37 12.74 9.70
C ARG A 116 -2.70 12.41 11.02
N LEU A 117 -1.39 12.59 11.05
CA LEU A 117 -0.53 12.54 12.23
C LEU A 117 0.12 13.93 12.41
N PRO A 118 0.77 14.19 13.57
CA PRO A 118 1.35 15.52 13.85
C PRO A 118 2.32 16.04 12.79
N GLN A 119 3.05 15.14 12.11
CA GLN A 119 4.10 15.51 11.16
C GLN A 119 3.82 15.14 9.71
N TYR A 120 2.87 14.23 9.46
CA TYR A 120 2.62 13.70 8.12
C TYR A 120 1.20 13.19 7.95
N VAL A 121 0.80 13.04 6.70
CA VAL A 121 -0.39 12.34 6.26
C VAL A 121 0.00 10.97 5.71
N VAL A 122 -0.68 9.93 6.16
CA VAL A 122 -0.62 8.61 5.52
C VAL A 122 -1.72 8.56 4.47
N ALA A 123 -1.34 8.52 3.19
CA ALA A 123 -2.25 8.30 2.08
C ALA A 123 -2.36 6.80 1.81
N LEU A 124 -3.58 6.27 1.69
CA LEU A 124 -3.87 4.84 1.59
C LEU A 124 -4.87 4.58 0.46
N HIS A 125 -4.55 3.59 -0.37
CA HIS A 125 -5.46 2.99 -1.32
C HIS A 125 -5.57 1.50 -1.00
N MET A 126 -6.76 1.00 -0.70
CA MET A 126 -6.94 -0.45 -0.61
C MET A 126 -6.97 -1.04 -2.02
N LYS A 127 -6.47 -2.26 -2.18
CA LYS A 127 -6.47 -2.99 -3.45
C LYS A 127 -7.33 -4.23 -3.31
N ARG A 128 -7.93 -4.69 -4.41
CA ARG A 128 -8.70 -5.94 -4.41
C ARG A 128 -7.78 -7.14 -4.19
N ASP A 129 -8.28 -8.12 -3.44
CA ASP A 129 -7.59 -9.39 -3.23
C ASP A 129 -7.76 -10.30 -4.45
N GLY A 130 -6.75 -11.10 -4.78
CA GLY A 130 -6.87 -12.20 -5.75
C GLY A 130 -6.82 -11.84 -7.23
N MET A 131 -6.56 -10.59 -7.62
CA MET A 131 -6.40 -10.23 -9.05
C MET A 131 -4.99 -9.75 -9.37
N HIS A 132 -4.61 -9.95 -10.65
CA HIS A 132 -3.43 -9.39 -11.31
C HIS A 132 -3.51 -7.86 -11.31
N GLY A 133 -3.32 -7.26 -10.15
CA GLY A 133 -3.53 -5.84 -9.96
C GLY A 133 -2.36 -5.06 -10.53
N PHE A 134 -2.48 -4.66 -11.80
CA PHE A 134 -1.91 -3.39 -12.23
C PHE A 134 -2.30 -2.29 -11.22
N ALA A 135 -1.50 -1.22 -11.15
CA ALA A 135 -1.59 -0.16 -10.15
C ALA A 135 -2.98 0.52 -9.98
N TRP A 136 -3.96 0.26 -10.86
CA TRP A 136 -5.24 0.99 -10.96
C TRP A 136 -6.45 0.35 -10.26
N GLU A 137 -6.42 -0.91 -9.82
CA GLU A 137 -7.59 -1.53 -9.17
C GLU A 137 -7.70 -1.19 -7.69
N ILE A 138 -8.33 -0.05 -7.40
CA ILE A 138 -8.58 0.43 -6.04
C ILE A 138 -9.91 -0.13 -5.52
N ASP A 139 -9.89 -0.73 -4.33
CA ASP A 139 -11.07 -1.18 -3.62
C ASP A 139 -11.61 -0.06 -2.73
N SER A 140 -12.48 0.77 -3.30
CA SER A 140 -13.17 1.84 -2.58
C SER A 140 -14.03 1.31 -1.41
N SER A 141 -14.58 0.09 -1.53
CA SER A 141 -15.41 -0.51 -0.47
C SER A 141 -14.56 -0.88 0.75
N ALA A 142 -13.39 -1.48 0.52
CA ALA A 142 -12.43 -1.79 1.56
C ALA A 142 -11.86 -0.51 2.20
N THR A 143 -11.61 0.52 1.40
CA THR A 143 -11.14 1.84 1.86
C THR A 143 -12.17 2.47 2.82
N ARG A 144 -13.45 2.48 2.43
CA ARG A 144 -14.55 2.98 3.29
C ARG A 144 -14.74 2.13 4.55
N LYS A 145 -14.60 0.81 4.44
CA LYS A 145 -14.69 -0.10 5.61
C LYS A 145 -13.62 0.23 6.64
N LEU A 146 -12.36 0.39 6.21
CA LEU A 146 -11.26 0.77 7.11
C LEU A 146 -11.51 2.14 7.76
N PHE A 147 -12.02 3.11 6.99
CA PHE A 147 -12.40 4.42 7.54
C PHE A 147 -13.46 4.30 8.66
N GLN A 148 -14.51 3.49 8.46
CA GLN A 148 -15.52 3.29 9.51
C GLN A 148 -14.95 2.60 10.76
N ILE A 149 -14.04 1.63 10.58
CA ILE A 149 -13.36 0.97 11.72
C ILE A 149 -12.57 2.00 12.53
N LEU A 150 -11.75 2.84 11.88
CA LEU A 150 -10.98 3.88 12.56
C LEU A 150 -11.88 4.88 13.30
N ARG A 151 -13.02 5.27 12.70
CA ARG A 151 -14.01 6.13 13.38
C ARG A 151 -14.60 5.48 14.61
N SER A 152 -14.94 4.18 14.53
CA SER A 152 -15.46 3.44 15.69
C SER A 152 -14.45 3.31 16.81
N GLN A 153 -13.15 3.47 16.52
CA GLN A 153 -12.04 3.50 17.47
C GLN A 153 -11.72 4.92 17.99
N GLY A 154 -12.57 5.91 17.69
CA GLY A 154 -12.42 7.28 18.20
C GLY A 154 -11.58 8.21 17.32
N VAL A 155 -11.13 7.79 16.14
CA VAL A 155 -10.41 8.68 15.21
C VAL A 155 -11.37 9.69 14.61
N ALA A 156 -11.08 10.99 14.77
CA ALA A 156 -11.95 12.06 14.29
C ALA A 156 -12.10 12.03 12.75
N ALA A 157 -13.34 12.08 12.27
CA ALA A 157 -13.64 12.18 10.85
C ALA A 157 -13.71 13.65 10.41
N VAL A 158 -13.01 13.98 9.34
CA VAL A 158 -12.92 15.36 8.83
C VAL A 158 -12.97 15.36 7.29
N PRO A 159 -13.27 16.50 6.66
CA PRO A 159 -13.21 16.61 5.20
C PRO A 159 -11.79 16.36 4.65
N SER A 160 -11.72 15.76 3.47
CA SER A 160 -10.48 15.70 2.70
C SER A 160 -10.25 17.03 1.99
N LEU A 161 -8.98 17.44 1.88
CA LEU A 161 -8.60 18.70 1.24
C LEU A 161 -8.28 18.53 -0.25
N ALA A 162 -7.49 17.50 -0.58
CA ALA A 162 -7.11 17.16 -1.94
C ALA A 162 -6.51 15.75 -1.99
N ARG A 163 -6.47 15.12 -3.17
CA ARG A 163 -5.77 13.84 -3.37
C ARG A 163 -4.27 14.02 -3.18
N ILE A 164 -3.64 13.07 -2.48
CA ILE A 164 -2.19 12.93 -2.48
C ILE A 164 -1.77 12.17 -3.75
N ALA A 165 -0.96 12.80 -4.59
CA ALA A 165 -0.48 12.26 -5.85
C ALA A 165 0.70 11.31 -5.66
N SER A 166 0.83 10.34 -6.56
CA SER A 166 2.01 9.46 -6.61
C SER A 166 3.13 10.16 -7.36
N LEU A 167 4.33 10.16 -6.78
CA LEU A 167 5.54 10.60 -7.48
C LEU A 167 6.01 9.51 -8.45
N PRO A 168 6.43 9.86 -9.68
CA PRO A 168 6.97 8.89 -10.62
C PRO A 168 8.22 8.21 -10.06
N THR A 169 8.27 6.89 -10.14
CA THR A 169 9.40 6.08 -9.67
C THR A 169 10.54 5.94 -10.69
N SER A 170 10.44 6.60 -11.86
CA SER A 170 11.44 6.51 -12.94
C SER A 170 11.93 7.89 -13.39
N GLY A 171 13.24 8.16 -13.19
CA GLY A 171 14.00 9.10 -14.02
C GLY A 171 14.57 10.36 -13.38
N THR A 172 14.13 10.78 -12.19
CA THR A 172 14.65 12.04 -11.59
C THR A 172 14.92 11.90 -10.11
N ARG A 173 16.22 11.99 -9.78
CA ARG A 173 16.86 12.34 -8.50
C ARG A 173 16.14 11.85 -7.26
N ASN A 174 16.79 10.96 -6.52
CA ASN A 174 16.55 10.67 -5.10
C ASN A 174 15.99 11.90 -4.36
N ILE A 175 14.66 12.01 -4.27
CA ILE A 175 14.04 12.90 -3.30
C ILE A 175 14.18 12.14 -2.00
N TYR A 176 15.32 12.34 -1.36
CA TYR A 176 15.52 11.97 0.02
C TYR A 176 14.48 12.78 0.80
N VAL A 177 13.36 12.16 1.14
CA VAL A 177 12.48 12.68 2.18
C VAL A 177 13.12 12.18 3.47
N PRO A 178 13.88 13.00 4.21
CA PRO A 178 14.42 12.58 5.49
C PRO A 178 13.24 12.17 6.36
N VAL A 179 13.17 10.88 6.68
CA VAL A 179 12.30 10.38 7.73
C VAL A 179 12.97 10.81 9.03
N PRO A 180 12.37 11.70 9.84
CA PRO A 180 12.91 11.94 11.17
C PRO A 180 12.84 10.62 11.94
N MET A 181 14.00 10.10 12.32
CA MET A 181 14.08 9.00 13.28
C MET A 181 13.80 9.57 14.68
N PRO A 182 13.14 8.82 15.57
CA PRO A 182 12.97 9.19 16.98
C PRO A 182 14.31 9.27 17.70
#